data_AF-A3JLU8-F1
#
_entry.id   AF-A3JLU8-F1
#
_cell.length_a   1.000
_cell.length_b   1.000
_cell.length_c   1.000
_cell.angle_alpha   90.00
_cell.angle_beta   90.00
_cell.angle_gamma   90.00
#
_symmetry.space_group_name_H-M   'P 1'
#
loop_
_entity.id
_entity.type
_entity.pdbx_description
1 polymer ?
#
loop_
_entity_poly.entity_id
_entity_poly.type
_entity_poly.pdbx_seq_one_letter_code
_entity_poly.pdbx_strand_id
1 'polypeptide(L)'
;MLPLFMNTLIFIGALLVLALFGGLGISEIIRAVRHREIGIQNPESFPYSFGPYKLDESPIRFSLSVVVNLFFFVFGFGGIFLILLFF
;
A
#
# COMPACT_ATOMS: atom_id res chain seq x y z
N MET A 1 35.40 -16.04 2.12
CA MET A 1 34.88 -14.98 1.23
C MET A 1 33.53 -15.35 0.61
N LEU A 2 33.34 -16.59 0.11
CA LEU A 2 32.06 -17.08 -0.42
C LEU A 2 30.80 -16.84 0.47
N PRO A 3 30.83 -17.05 1.81
CA PRO A 3 29.62 -16.87 2.63
C PRO A 3 29.20 -15.40 2.76
N LEU A 4 30.16 -14.47 2.76
CA LEU A 4 29.88 -13.04 2.83
C LEU A 4 29.16 -12.56 1.57
N PHE A 5 29.66 -13.00 0.40
CA PHE A 5 29.09 -12.66 -0.90
C PHE A 5 27.64 -13.18 -1.07
N MET A 6 27.38 -14.41 -0.66
CA MET A 6 26.03 -14.99 -0.70
C MET A 6 25.06 -14.26 0.25
N ASN A 7 25.50 -13.90 1.45
CA ASN A 7 24.67 -13.15 2.39
C ASN A 7 24.31 -11.76 1.84
N THR A 8 25.26 -11.07 1.21
CA THR A 8 25.02 -9.76 0.59
C THR A 8 24.02 -9.86 -0.56
N LEU A 9 24.11 -10.89 -1.41
CA LEU A 9 23.14 -11.10 -2.49
C LEU A 9 21.74 -11.38 -1.96
N ILE A 10 21.60 -12.21 -0.92
CA ILE A 10 20.31 -12.49 -0.28
C ILE A 10 19.73 -11.21 0.35
N PHE A 11 20.57 -10.41 1.00
CA PHE A 11 20.15 -9.14 1.60
C PHE A 11 19.65 -8.14 0.56
N ILE A 12 20.42 -7.91 -0.52
CA ILE A 12 19.99 -7.04 -1.62
C ILE A 12 18.70 -7.56 -2.26
N GLY A 13 18.58 -8.88 -2.46
CA GLY A 13 17.36 -9.51 -2.96
C GLY A 13 16.15 -9.24 -2.08
N ALA A 14 16.28 -9.40 -0.76
CA ALA A 14 15.21 -9.11 0.20
C ALA A 14 14.78 -7.63 0.16
N LEU A 15 15.74 -6.71 0.03
CA LEU A 15 15.45 -5.27 -0.08
C LEU A 15 14.75 -4.91 -1.39
N LEU A 16 15.11 -5.55 -2.50
CA LEU A 16 14.41 -5.36 -3.79
C LEU A 16 12.97 -5.86 -3.74
N VAL A 17 12.73 -7.00 -3.07
CA VAL A 17 11.37 -7.52 -2.86
C VAL A 17 10.55 -6.53 -2.03
N LEU A 18 11.12 -6.00 -0.94
CA LEU A 18 10.46 -4.97 -0.12
C LEU A 18 10.13 -3.72 -0.95
N ALA A 19 11.07 -3.24 -1.77
CA ALA A 19 10.88 -2.09 -2.65
C ALA A 19 9.71 -2.29 -3.63
N LEU A 20 9.60 -3.48 -4.24
CA LEU A 20 8.49 -3.83 -5.13
C LEU A 20 7.14 -3.78 -4.40
N PHE A 21 7.04 -4.36 -3.20
CA PHE A 21 5.83 -4.30 -2.40
C PHE A 21 5.45 -2.86 -2.01
N GLY A 22 6.44 -2.01 -1.71
CA GLY A 22 6.19 -0.59 -1.46
C GLY A 22 5.63 0.14 -2.67
N GLY A 23 6.15 -0.13 -3.87
CA GLY A 23 5.62 0.43 -5.12
C GLY A 23 4.16 0.03 -5.38
N LEU A 24 3.83 -1.25 -5.17
CA LEU A 24 2.46 -1.75 -5.28
C LEU A 24 1.51 -1.07 -4.28
N GLY A 25 1.96 -0.89 -3.03
CA GLY A 25 1.18 -0.18 -2.01
C GLY A 25 0.81 1.25 -2.41
N ILE A 26 1.73 2.00 -3.04
CA ILE A 26 1.44 3.35 -3.57
C ILE A 26 0.34 3.30 -4.63
N SER A 27 0.44 2.37 -5.58
CA SER A 27 -0.51 2.27 -6.68
C SER A 27 -1.94 2.01 -6.20
N GLU A 28 -2.10 1.17 -5.17
CA GLU A 28 -3.39 0.87 -4.56
C GLU A 28 -3.92 2.02 -3.70
N ILE A 29 -3.05 2.77 -2.99
CA ILE A 29 -3.45 4.01 -2.29
C ILE A 29 -4.00 5.03 -3.28
N ILE A 30 -3.29 5.28 -4.39
CA ILE A 30 -3.72 6.23 -5.42
C ILE A 30 -5.08 5.80 -5.99
N ARG A 31 -5.26 4.50 -6.26
CA ARG A 31 -6.51 3.94 -6.75
C ARG A 31 -7.65 4.11 -5.74
N ALA A 32 -7.40 3.83 -4.46
CA ALA A 32 -8.38 3.96 -3.39
C ALA A 32 -8.80 5.42 -3.17
N VAL A 33 -7.85 6.35 -3.16
CA VAL A 33 -8.12 7.80 -3.03
C VAL A 33 -8.92 8.31 -4.23
N ARG A 34 -8.53 7.96 -5.46
CA ARG A 34 -9.24 8.35 -6.68
C ARG A 34 -10.68 7.83 -6.71
N HIS A 35 -10.92 6.57 -6.31
CA HIS A 35 -12.28 6.03 -6.21
C HIS A 35 -13.15 6.80 -5.20
N ARG A 36 -12.56 7.24 -4.08
CA ARG A 36 -13.26 8.01 -3.06
C ARG A 36 -13.59 9.43 -3.55
N GLU A 37 -12.67 10.10 -4.23
CA GLU A 37 -12.90 11.43 -4.82
C GLU A 37 -14.05 11.42 -5.85
N ILE A 38 -14.11 10.39 -6.70
CA ILE A 38 -15.20 10.22 -7.68
C ILE A 38 -16.55 10.00 -6.97
N GLY A 39 -16.57 9.25 -5.87
CA GLY A 39 -17.79 9.05 -5.06
C GLY A 39 -18.26 10.31 -4.32
N ILE A 40 -17.34 11.22 -3.97
CA ILE A 40 -17.66 12.50 -3.32
C ILE A 40 -18.15 13.53 -4.34
N GLN A 41 -17.61 13.53 -5.55
CA GLN A 41 -17.99 14.48 -6.61
C GLN A 41 -19.32 14.14 -7.30
N ASN A 42 -19.88 12.94 -7.10
CA ASN A 42 -21.18 12.54 -7.66
C ASN A 42 -22.16 12.01 -6.59
N PRO A 43 -22.62 12.87 -5.66
CA PRO A 43 -23.53 12.48 -4.58
C PRO A 43 -24.92 12.05 -5.08
N GLU A 44 -25.29 12.34 -6.33
CA GLU A 44 -26.60 12.05 -6.90
C GLU A 44 -26.77 10.59 -7.37
N SER A 45 -25.68 9.82 -7.48
CA SER A 45 -25.71 8.39 -7.83
C SER A 45 -25.90 7.45 -6.63
N PHE A 46 -26.28 7.96 -5.46
CA PHE A 46 -26.42 7.18 -4.23
C PHE A 46 -27.89 6.93 -3.85
N PRO A 47 -28.66 6.07 -4.55
CA PRO A 47 -29.90 5.58 -3.98
C PRO A 47 -29.57 4.44 -2.99
N TYR A 48 -30.38 4.33 -1.94
CA TYR A 48 -30.38 3.30 -0.89
C TYR A 48 -29.53 3.57 0.36
N SER A 49 -29.94 4.61 1.10
CA SER A 49 -29.64 4.84 2.51
C SER A 49 -30.74 4.36 3.49
N PHE A 50 -31.79 3.66 3.03
CA PHE A 50 -32.97 3.33 3.87
C PHE A 50 -33.26 1.82 4.01
N GLY A 51 -32.23 0.99 4.20
CA GLY A 51 -32.39 -0.43 4.60
C GLY A 51 -31.89 -0.65 6.03
N PRO A 52 -32.50 -1.55 6.83
CA PRO A 52 -32.08 -1.84 8.22
C PRO A 52 -30.68 -2.47 8.35
N TYR A 53 -30.00 -2.67 7.22
CA TYR A 53 -28.61 -3.10 7.11
C TYR A 53 -27.87 -2.14 6.18
N LYS A 54 -27.27 -1.09 6.72
CA LYS A 54 -26.15 -0.35 6.09
C LYS A 54 -25.49 0.56 7.13
N LEU A 55 -25.01 -0.05 8.21
CA LEU A 55 -23.75 0.42 8.77
C LEU A 55 -22.74 0.06 7.69
N ASP A 56 -22.43 1.03 6.83
CA ASP A 56 -21.47 0.86 5.76
C ASP A 56 -20.23 0.17 6.32
N GLU A 57 -19.94 -1.06 5.90
CA GLU A 57 -18.63 -1.70 6.10
C GLU A 57 -17.54 -1.00 5.26
N SER A 58 -17.95 -0.05 4.40
CA SER A 58 -17.11 0.69 3.46
C SER A 58 -16.00 1.55 4.10
N PRO A 59 -16.19 2.25 5.24
CA PRO A 59 -15.15 3.11 5.80
C PRO A 59 -14.09 2.30 6.56
N ILE A 60 -14.46 1.18 7.18
CA ILE A 60 -13.52 0.31 7.89
C ILE A 60 -12.60 -0.41 6.88
N ARG A 61 -13.17 -0.98 5.80
CA ARG A 61 -12.38 -1.62 4.73
C ARG A 61 -11.46 -0.64 4.02
N PHE A 62 -11.93 0.59 3.78
CA PHE A 62 -11.09 1.66 3.23
C PHE A 62 -9.95 2.03 4.18
N SER A 63 -10.25 2.27 5.46
CA SER A 63 -9.25 2.65 6.46
C SER A 63 -8.19 1.55 6.65
N LEU A 64 -8.63 0.28 6.69
CA LEU A 64 -7.73 -0.86 6.80
C LEU A 64 -6.86 -1.03 5.54
N SER A 65 -7.44 -0.84 4.35
CA SER A 65 -6.68 -0.82 3.09
C SER A 65 -5.63 0.28 3.07
N VAL A 66 -5.98 1.50 3.50
CA VAL A 66 -5.02 2.62 3.58
C VAL A 66 -3.89 2.29 4.55
N VAL A 67 -4.18 1.76 5.75
CA VAL A 67 -3.16 1.40 6.75
C VAL A 67 -2.23 0.30 6.23
N VAL A 68 -2.78 -0.76 5.64
CA VAL A 68 -1.99 -1.88 5.09
C VAL A 68 -1.09 -1.41 3.96
N ASN A 69 -1.61 -0.60 3.04
CA ASN A 69 -0.79 -0.08 1.94
C ASN A 69 0.25 0.94 2.41
N LEU A 70 -0.07 1.75 3.43
CA LEU A 70 0.88 2.69 4.04
C LEU A 70 2.04 1.94 4.70
N PHE A 71 1.75 0.81 5.37
CA PHE A 71 2.75 -0.09 5.91
C PHE A 71 3.69 -0.58 4.79
N PHE A 72 3.15 -1.12 3.70
CA PHE A 72 3.97 -1.56 2.56
C PHE A 72 4.81 -0.42 1.97
N PHE A 73 4.25 0.79 1.85
CA PHE A 73 4.97 1.97 1.38
C PHE A 73 6.20 2.29 2.26
N VAL A 74 6.01 2.39 3.58
CA VAL A 74 7.10 2.69 4.53
C VAL A 74 8.19 1.63 4.46
N PHE A 75 7.82 0.35 4.42
CA PHE A 75 8.78 -0.75 4.35
C PHE A 75 9.53 -0.80 3.01
N GLY A 76 8.85 -0.55 1.89
CA GLY A 76 9.52 -0.54 0.59
C GLY A 76 10.41 0.67 0.39
N PHE A 77 10.00 1.86 0.82
CA PHE A 77 10.84 3.05 0.77
C PHE A 77 12.05 2.93 1.71
N GLY A 78 11.84 2.35 2.90
CA GLY A 78 12.93 2.00 3.82
C GLY A 78 13.91 0.99 3.20
N GLY A 79 13.40 0.00 2.46
CA GLY A 79 14.22 -0.96 1.71
C GLY A 79 15.11 -0.27 0.67
N ILE A 80 14.55 0.61 -0.16
CA ILE A 80 15.30 1.39 -1.16
C ILE A 80 16.34 2.27 -0.48
N PHE A 81 15.98 2.95 0.61
CA PHE A 81 16.90 3.81 1.36
C PHE A 81 18.07 3.02 1.93
N LEU A 82 17.84 1.82 2.47
CA LEU A 82 18.90 0.93 2.96
C LEU A 82 19.80 0.42 1.83
N ILE A 83 19.25 0.11 0.65
CA ILE A 83 20.08 -0.22 -0.53
C ILE A 83 20.99 0.96 -0.87
N LEU A 84 20.43 2.17 -0.94
CA LEU A 84 21.20 3.38 -1.28
C LEU A 84 22.29 3.71 -0.26
N LEU A 85 22.08 3.43 1.04
CA LEU A 85 23.11 3.59 2.06
C LEU A 85 24.23 2.55 1.99
N PHE A 86 23.95 1.39 1.38
CA PHE A 86 24.90 0.30 1.26
C PHE A 86 25.85 0.45 0.05
N PHE A 87 25.41 1.16 -0.98
CA PHE A 87 26.19 1.51 -2.18
C PHE A 87 26.95 2.83 -2.00
#